data_AF-A0A2V4KPA1-F1
#
_entry.id   AF-A0A2V4KPA1-F1
#
_cell.length_a   1.000
_cell.length_b   1.000
_cell.length_c   1.000
_cell.angle_alpha   90.00
_cell.angle_beta   90.00
_cell.angle_gamma   90.00
#
_symmetry.space_group_name_H-M   'P 1'
#
loop_
_entity.id
_entity.type
_entity.pdbx_description
1 polymer ?
#
loop_
_entity_poly.entity_id
_entity_poly.type
_entity_poly.pdbx_seq_one_letter_code
_entity_poly.pdbx_strand_id
1 'polypeptide(L)'
;GAGLWWLVIAVLFTRHYIRDNMPFNLGWWGFTFPLGVFALATFELLRLTELRFFALVGLVLAVQLAAVWLLVLQRTLRGVWHGELFQAPCLGGPQAPAHGVFSAD
;
A
#
# COMPACT_ATOMS: atom_id res chain seq x y z
N GLY A 1 4.31 -20.23 -5.83
CA GLY A 1 5.55 -20.16 -5.02
C GLY A 1 6.12 -18.75 -4.99
N ALA A 2 6.80 -18.33 -6.05
CA ALA A 2 7.52 -17.04 -6.12
C ALA A 2 6.66 -15.81 -5.78
N GLY A 3 5.39 -15.77 -6.22
CA GLY A 3 4.49 -14.67 -5.87
C GLY A 3 4.21 -14.56 -4.36
N LEU A 4 3.90 -15.68 -3.69
CA LEU A 4 3.63 -15.66 -2.25
C LEU A 4 4.86 -15.18 -1.46
N TRP A 5 6.05 -15.63 -1.88
CA TRP A 5 7.32 -15.14 -1.34
C TRP A 5 7.50 -13.64 -1.54
N TRP A 6 7.18 -13.14 -2.74
CA TRP A 6 7.20 -11.71 -3.05
C TRP A 6 6.23 -10.91 -2.16
N LEU A 7 5.03 -11.44 -1.91
CA LEU A 7 4.03 -10.81 -1.03
C LEU A 7 4.53 -10.70 0.41
N VAL A 8 5.14 -11.77 0.93
CA VAL A 8 5.73 -11.77 2.28
C VAL A 8 6.84 -10.74 2.37
N ILE A 9 7.76 -10.72 1.39
CA ILE A 9 8.83 -9.73 1.32
C ILE A 9 8.26 -8.31 1.23
N ALA A 10 7.27 -8.08 0.36
CA ALA A 10 6.63 -6.79 0.21
C ALA A 10 6.00 -6.33 1.53
N VAL A 11 5.23 -7.18 2.22
CA VAL A 11 4.63 -6.85 3.52
C VAL A 11 5.68 -6.57 4.58
N LEU A 12 6.76 -7.36 4.63
CA LEU A 12 7.86 -7.15 5.58
C LEU A 12 8.58 -5.82 5.31
N PHE A 13 8.85 -5.50 4.05
CA PHE A 13 9.44 -4.22 3.67
C PHE A 13 8.48 -3.06 3.93
N THR A 14 7.21 -3.16 3.55
CA THR A 14 6.20 -2.14 3.86
C THR A 14 6.14 -1.90 5.36
N ARG A 15 6.13 -2.95 6.19
CA ARG A 15 6.12 -2.83 7.65
C ARG A 15 7.42 -2.24 8.21
N HIS A 16 8.56 -2.60 7.63
CA HIS A 16 9.87 -2.07 8.02
C HIS A 16 9.99 -0.57 7.67
N TYR A 17 9.69 -0.19 6.43
CA TYR A 17 9.71 1.19 5.95
C TYR A 17 8.63 2.08 6.61
N ILE A 18 7.50 1.50 7.03
CA ILE A 18 6.51 2.16 7.88
C ILE A 18 7.12 2.58 9.23
N ARG A 19 8.04 1.80 9.81
CA ARG A 19 8.69 2.14 11.08
C ARG A 19 9.77 3.21 10.93
N ASP A 20 10.34 3.36 9.74
CA ASP A 20 11.43 4.32 9.47
C ASP A 20 10.94 5.71 9.02
N ASN A 21 9.66 6.04 9.26
CA ASN A 21 9.10 7.38 9.02
C ASN A 21 9.26 7.89 7.57
N MET A 22 9.19 6.98 6.59
CA MET A 22 9.37 7.34 5.18
C MET A 22 8.31 8.38 4.73
N PRO A 23 8.71 9.45 4.01
CA PRO A 23 7.78 10.41 3.44
C PRO A 23 6.84 9.74 2.45
N PHE A 24 5.56 10.12 2.50
CA PHE A 24 4.56 9.64 1.56
C PHE A 24 4.93 10.04 0.14
N ASN A 25 4.85 9.10 -0.80
CA ASN A 25 5.04 9.35 -2.23
C ASN A 25 4.06 8.50 -3.05
N LEU A 26 3.90 8.84 -4.33
CA LEU A 26 2.96 8.16 -5.23
C LEU A 26 3.29 6.66 -5.44
N GLY A 27 4.54 6.24 -5.19
CA GLY A 27 4.97 4.86 -5.27
C GLY A 27 4.25 3.92 -4.30
N TRP A 28 3.60 4.45 -3.27
CA TRP A 28 2.74 3.67 -2.37
C TRP A 28 1.53 3.03 -3.09
N TRP A 29 1.08 3.58 -4.22
CA TRP A 29 0.06 2.92 -5.05
C TRP A 29 0.51 1.56 -5.57
N GLY A 30 1.84 1.36 -5.73
CA GLY A 30 2.43 0.10 -6.17
C GLY A 30 2.13 -1.08 -5.24
N PHE A 31 1.75 -0.86 -3.99
CA PHE A 31 1.36 -1.93 -3.06
C PHE A 31 -0.03 -2.51 -3.32
N THR A 32 -0.93 -1.75 -3.94
CA THR A 32 -2.32 -2.19 -4.18
C THR A 32 -2.41 -3.26 -5.27
N PHE A 33 -1.58 -3.18 -6.30
CA PHE A 33 -1.61 -4.11 -7.44
C PHE A 33 -1.27 -5.56 -7.05
N PRO A 34 -0.13 -5.85 -6.40
CA PRO A 34 0.20 -7.21 -5.97
C PRO A 34 -0.84 -7.77 -5.00
N LEU A 35 -1.25 -6.96 -4.01
CA LEU A 35 -2.24 -7.36 -3.00
C LEU A 35 -3.58 -7.75 -3.66
N GLY A 36 -3.99 -7.00 -4.68
CA GLY A 36 -5.16 -7.33 -5.50
C GLY A 36 -5.01 -8.64 -6.26
N VAL A 37 -3.87 -8.87 -6.93
CA VAL A 37 -3.62 -10.13 -7.66
C VAL A 37 -3.67 -11.33 -6.72
N PHE A 38 -3.09 -11.24 -5.51
CA PHE A 38 -3.16 -12.33 -4.54
C PHE A 38 -4.54 -12.55 -3.94
N ALA A 39 -5.29 -11.48 -3.67
CA ALA A 39 -6.67 -11.61 -3.20
C ALA A 39 -7.54 -12.33 -4.25
N LEU A 40 -7.45 -11.90 -5.52
CA LEU A 40 -8.17 -12.52 -6.63
C LEU A 40 -7.75 -13.98 -6.86
N ALA A 41 -6.45 -14.26 -6.87
CA ALA A 41 -5.95 -15.64 -7.02
C ALA A 41 -6.43 -16.55 -5.86
N THR A 42 -6.53 -16.02 -4.66
CA THR A 42 -7.04 -16.76 -3.50
C THR A 42 -8.55 -17.01 -3.59
N PHE A 43 -9.32 -16.04 -4.09
CA PHE A 43 -10.74 -16.27 -4.37
C PHE A 43 -10.97 -17.25 -5.52
N GLU A 44 -10.09 -17.30 -6.50
CA GLU A 44 -10.14 -18.30 -7.56
C GLU A 44 -9.85 -19.71 -7.01
N LEU A 45 -8.85 -19.84 -6.13
CA LEU A 45 -8.60 -21.08 -5.39
C LEU A 45 -9.81 -21.51 -4.56
N LEU A 46 -10.51 -20.58 -3.92
CA LEU A 46 -11.77 -20.85 -3.24
C LEU A 46 -12.81 -21.44 -4.21
N ARG A 47 -13.02 -20.85 -5.38
CA ARG A 47 -13.99 -21.34 -6.39
C ARG A 47 -13.65 -22.74 -6.90
N LEU A 48 -12.36 -23.07 -7.02
CA LEU A 48 -11.92 -24.37 -7.53
C LEU A 48 -11.94 -25.47 -6.46
N THR A 49 -11.70 -25.12 -5.20
CA THR A 49 -11.53 -26.10 -4.11
C THR A 49 -12.71 -26.15 -3.14
N GLU A 50 -13.58 -25.13 -3.13
CA GLU A 50 -14.68 -24.92 -2.19
C GLU A 50 -14.25 -24.95 -0.69
N LEU A 51 -12.95 -24.78 -0.44
CA LEU A 51 -12.39 -24.78 0.91
C LEU A 51 -12.51 -23.40 1.57
N ARG A 52 -13.23 -23.35 2.69
CA ARG A 52 -13.40 -22.15 3.53
C ARG A 52 -12.08 -21.49 3.97
N PHE A 53 -10.99 -22.25 4.02
CA PHE A 53 -9.66 -21.71 4.28
C PHE A 53 -9.28 -20.59 3.30
N PHE A 54 -9.49 -20.79 1.99
CA PHE A 54 -9.19 -19.78 0.98
C PHE A 54 -10.15 -18.59 1.05
N ALA A 55 -11.39 -18.79 1.52
CA ALA A 55 -12.31 -17.69 1.77
C ALA A 55 -11.77 -16.73 2.85
N LEU A 56 -11.27 -17.27 3.96
CA LEU A 56 -10.70 -16.47 5.05
C LEU A 56 -9.42 -15.75 4.60
N VAL A 57 -8.51 -16.46 3.92
CA VAL A 57 -7.26 -15.85 3.43
C VAL A 57 -7.54 -14.76 2.38
N GLY A 58 -8.44 -15.01 1.44
CA GLY A 58 -8.84 -14.03 0.43
C GLY A 58 -9.50 -12.81 1.05
N LEU A 59 -10.34 -12.99 2.08
CA LEU A 59 -10.96 -11.90 2.83
C LEU A 59 -9.92 -11.05 3.56
N VAL A 60 -8.95 -11.66 4.24
CA VAL A 60 -7.87 -10.92 4.93
C VAL A 60 -7.08 -10.09 3.93
N LEU A 61 -6.69 -10.66 2.78
CA LEU A 61 -6.00 -9.93 1.72
C LEU A 61 -6.86 -8.78 1.18
N ALA A 62 -8.16 -8.99 0.96
CA ALA A 62 -9.06 -7.96 0.49
C ALA A 62 -9.21 -6.79 1.51
N VAL A 63 -9.29 -7.09 2.80
CA VAL A 63 -9.33 -6.07 3.87
C VAL A 63 -8.03 -5.29 3.92
N GLN A 64 -6.87 -5.96 3.81
CA GLN A 64 -5.57 -5.29 3.75
C GLN A 64 -5.46 -4.38 2.53
N LEU A 65 -5.92 -4.85 1.36
CA LEU A 65 -5.98 -4.05 0.14
C LEU A 65 -6.82 -2.80 0.35
N ALA A 66 -8.02 -2.93 0.92
CA ALA A 66 -8.92 -1.81 1.18
C ALA A 66 -8.30 -0.79 2.16
N ALA A 67 -7.63 -1.26 3.22
CA ALA A 67 -6.96 -0.39 4.18
C ALA A 67 -5.80 0.40 3.55
N VAL A 68 -4.94 -0.27 2.77
CA VAL A 68 -3.84 0.38 2.03
C VAL A 68 -4.40 1.38 1.01
N TRP A 69 -5.42 0.97 0.26
CA TRP A 69 -6.06 1.82 -0.75
C TRP A 69 -6.64 3.09 -0.15
N LEU A 70 -7.38 3.00 0.97
CA LEU A 70 -7.93 4.16 1.67
C LEU A 70 -6.85 5.09 2.22
N LEU A 71 -5.80 4.53 2.84
CA LEU A 71 -4.68 5.32 3.38
C LEU A 71 -3.99 6.11 2.26
N VAL A 72 -3.65 5.44 1.17
CA VAL A 72 -2.96 6.06 0.03
C VAL A 72 -3.88 7.08 -0.64
N LEU A 73 -5.17 6.78 -0.84
CA LEU A 73 -6.14 7.71 -1.39
C LEU A 73 -6.26 8.98 -0.55
N GLN A 74 -6.45 8.85 0.78
CA GLN A 74 -6.56 10.00 1.69
C GLN A 74 -5.32 10.90 1.61
N ARG A 75 -4.13 10.29 1.56
CA ARG A 75 -2.86 11.02 1.44
C ARG A 75 -2.64 11.64 0.08
N THR A 76 -3.03 10.95 -1.00
CA THR A 76 -3.03 11.51 -2.35
C THR A 76 -3.98 12.71 -2.42
N LEU A 77 -5.20 12.60 -1.91
CA LEU A 77 -6.15 13.72 -1.86
C LEU A 77 -5.61 14.90 -1.03
N ARG A 78 -5.03 14.63 0.15
CA ARG A 78 -4.42 15.67 0.98
C ARG A 78 -3.24 16.35 0.28
N GLY A 79 -2.36 15.59 -0.37
CA GLY A 79 -1.21 16.12 -1.11
C GLY A 79 -1.58 16.84 -2.41
N VAL A 80 -2.64 16.42 -3.10
CA VAL A 80 -3.23 17.17 -4.23
C VAL A 80 -3.81 18.49 -3.74
N TRP A 81 -4.54 18.48 -2.62
CA TRP A 81 -5.14 19.69 -2.04
C TRP A 81 -4.12 20.71 -1.55
N HIS A 82 -2.97 20.27 -1.03
CA HIS A 82 -1.88 21.14 -0.58
C HIS A 82 -0.88 21.52 -1.71
N GLY A 83 -1.05 20.99 -2.93
CA GLY A 83 -0.17 21.30 -4.07
C GLY A 83 1.24 20.68 -4.01
N GLU A 84 1.55 19.93 -2.95
CA GLU A 84 2.88 19.32 -2.73
C GLU A 84 3.11 18.05 -3.56
N LEU A 85 2.04 17.41 -4.07
CA LEU A 85 2.18 16.15 -4.81
C LEU A 85 2.90 16.28 -6.15
N PHE A 86 2.95 17.50 -6.71
CA PHE A 86 3.60 17.85 -7.97
C PHE A 86 4.74 18.87 -7.77
N GLN A 87 5.13 19.16 -6.52
CA GLN A 87 6.35 19.91 -6.25
C GLN A 87 7.54 19.04 -6.62
N ALA A 88 8.10 19.27 -7.82
CA ALA A 88 9.36 18.69 -8.20
C ALA A 88 10.44 19.26 -7.26
N PRO A 89 11.11 18.46 -6.42
CA PRO A 89 12.11 18.96 -5.45
C PRO A 89 13.29 19.66 -6.12
N CYS A 90 13.45 19.51 -7.44
CA CYS A 90 14.44 20.20 -8.25
C CYS A 90 14.09 21.65 -8.59
N LEU A 91 12.87 22.13 -8.30
CA LEU A 91 12.43 23.51 -8.54
C LEU A 91 12.13 24.29 -7.24
N GLY A 92 12.09 23.63 -6.09
CA GLY A 92 11.89 24.24 -4.77
C GLY A 92 13.21 24.50 -4.05
N GLY A 93 13.41 25.71 -3.54
CA GLY A 93 14.57 26.08 -2.73
C GLY A 93 14.71 25.25 -1.43
N PRO A 94 15.82 25.41 -0.69
CA PRO A 94 16.22 24.47 0.37
C PRO A 94 15.17 24.33 1.49
N GLN A 95 14.73 23.08 1.70
CA GLN A 95 14.14 22.52 2.93
C GLN A 95 12.65 22.80 3.18
N ALA A 96 11.79 21.91 2.68
CA ALA A 96 10.49 21.62 3.31
C ALA A 96 10.62 20.34 4.17
N PRO A 97 10.18 20.33 5.43
CA PRO A 97 10.32 19.17 6.31
C PRO A 97 9.43 18.02 5.83
N ALA A 98 10.02 16.86 5.58
CA ALA A 98 9.32 15.65 5.19
C ALA A 98 8.34 15.21 6.30
N HIS A 99 7.03 15.43 6.11
CA HIS A 99 6.01 14.90 7.01
C HIS A 99 5.85 13.39 6.81
N GLY A 100 6.14 12.65 7.88
CA GLY A 100 6.05 11.19 7.90
C GLY A 100 4.61 10.69 7.75
N VAL A 101 4.45 9.48 7.23
CA VAL A 101 3.15 8.80 7.02
C VAL A 101 2.31 8.64 8.31
N PHE A 102 2.84 8.91 9.50
CA PHE A 102 2.09 8.89 10.75
C PHE A 102 2.15 10.22 11.53
N SER A 103 2.59 11.31 10.91
CA SER A 103 2.45 12.63 11.54
C SER A 103 0.97 12.96 11.71
N ALA A 104 0.60 13.21 12.97
CA ALA A 104 -0.70 13.73 13.35
C ALA A 104 -0.69 15.23 13.10
N ASP A 105 -1.01 15.61 11.86
CA ASP A 105 -1.32 16.98 11.47
C ASP A 105 -2.85 17.15 11.37
#